data_AF-A0AAU5VE00-F1
#
_entry.id   AF-A0AAU5VE00-F1
#
_cell.length_a   1.000
_cell.length_b   1.000
_cell.length_c   1.000
_cell.angle_alpha   90.00
_cell.angle_beta   90.00
_cell.angle_gamma   90.00
#
_symmetry.space_group_name_H-M   'P 1'
#
loop_
_entity.id
_entity.type
_entity.pdbx_description
1 polymer ?
#
loop_
_entity_poly.entity_id
_entity_poly.type
_entity_poly.pdbx_seq_one_letter_code
_entity_poly.pdbx_strand_id
1 'polypeptide(L)'
;MNRYAHLAFTDDVRTVQRERGSADAMERMLGGDPEEPDRIGPAEAAFITARDGFYLASTSADGWPYVQYRGGPPGFVHVLDAGTLAYLEVRGNRQYITTGNLRGDDRVSLFFMDYAHRIRLKVMARAEALDTSRAPELGERLADVRTDGRPEQLMVIRVEGLAWNCSKHITPRFSEAELEEVLLPVQQRIEALTVENEALRAKLRDR
;
A
#
# COMPACT_ATOMS: atom_id res chain seq x y z
N MET A 1 -21.26 1.86 -1.84
CA MET A 1 -20.64 2.43 -3.04
C MET A 1 -19.65 1.41 -3.56
N ASN A 2 -19.61 1.18 -4.88
CA ASN A 2 -18.63 0.26 -5.47
C ASN A 2 -18.19 0.78 -6.85
N ARG A 3 -17.69 2.02 -6.90
CA ARG A 3 -17.13 2.62 -8.13
C ARG A 3 -16.02 1.75 -8.69
N TYR A 4 -15.24 1.09 -7.83
CA TYR A 4 -14.20 0.15 -8.26
C TYR A 4 -14.74 -0.92 -9.22
N ALA A 5 -15.85 -1.58 -8.89
CA ALA A 5 -16.42 -2.61 -9.75
C ALA A 5 -16.93 -2.02 -11.08
N HIS A 6 -17.53 -0.83 -11.05
CA HIS A 6 -17.97 -0.14 -12.27
C HIS A 6 -16.79 0.22 -13.19
N LEU A 7 -15.66 0.66 -12.64
CA LEU A 7 -14.44 0.94 -13.40
C LEU A 7 -13.75 -0.34 -13.91
N ALA A 8 -13.73 -1.39 -13.10
CA ALA A 8 -13.01 -2.62 -13.41
C ALA A 8 -13.77 -3.56 -14.36
N PHE A 9 -15.09 -3.59 -14.28
CA PHE A 9 -15.94 -4.49 -15.08
C PHE A 9 -16.32 -3.81 -16.39
N THR A 10 -15.33 -3.59 -17.25
CA THR A 10 -15.51 -3.11 -18.64
C THR A 10 -16.33 -4.10 -19.46
N ASP A 11 -16.76 -3.68 -20.66
CA ASP A 11 -17.57 -4.53 -21.55
C ASP A 11 -16.89 -5.85 -21.90
N ASP A 12 -15.58 -5.83 -22.17
CA ASP A 12 -14.79 -7.04 -22.43
C ASP A 12 -14.71 -7.93 -21.18
N VAL A 13 -14.51 -7.34 -19.99
CA VAL A 13 -14.49 -8.10 -18.73
C VAL A 13 -15.84 -8.75 -18.47
N ARG A 14 -16.95 -8.03 -18.68
CA ARG A 14 -18.31 -8.57 -18.53
C ARG A 14 -18.59 -9.67 -19.54
N THR A 15 -18.09 -9.54 -20.76
CA THR A 15 -18.19 -10.59 -21.79
C THR A 15 -17.53 -11.87 -21.32
N VAL A 16 -16.28 -11.78 -20.84
CA VAL A 16 -15.57 -12.93 -20.26
C VAL A 16 -16.30 -13.48 -19.02
N GLN A 17 -16.86 -12.62 -18.16
CA GLN A 17 -17.62 -13.07 -17.00
C GLN A 17 -18.85 -13.91 -17.38
N ARG A 18 -19.55 -13.57 -18.47
CA ARG A 18 -20.66 -14.37 -19.02
C ARG A 18 -20.16 -15.69 -19.58
N GLU A 19 -19.12 -15.66 -20.42
CA GLU A 19 -18.51 -16.87 -21.00
C GLU A 19 -18.04 -17.87 -19.93
N ARG A 20 -17.59 -17.37 -18.78
CA ARG A 20 -17.10 -18.16 -17.65
C ARG A 20 -18.17 -18.46 -16.58
N GLY A 21 -19.43 -18.08 -16.81
CA GLY A 21 -20.56 -18.39 -15.92
C GLY A 21 -20.53 -17.67 -14.57
N SER A 22 -19.91 -16.49 -14.49
CA SER A 22 -19.77 -15.70 -13.25
C SER A 22 -20.58 -14.39 -13.26
N ALA A 23 -21.28 -14.07 -14.36
CA ALA A 23 -21.98 -12.80 -14.56
C ALA A 23 -22.92 -12.45 -13.40
N ASP A 24 -23.84 -13.34 -13.02
CA ASP A 24 -24.82 -13.08 -11.95
C ASP A 24 -24.16 -12.76 -10.59
N ALA A 25 -23.01 -13.38 -10.30
CA ALA A 25 -22.28 -13.12 -9.06
C ALA A 25 -21.58 -11.76 -9.10
N MET A 26 -21.03 -11.38 -10.26
CA MET A 26 -20.34 -10.10 -10.45
C MET A 26 -21.32 -8.93 -10.56
N GLU A 27 -22.50 -9.15 -11.14
CA GLU A 27 -23.56 -8.15 -11.21
C GLU A 27 -24.06 -7.74 -9.82
N ARG A 28 -24.13 -8.68 -8.86
CA ARG A 28 -24.41 -8.35 -7.45
C ARG A 28 -23.36 -7.46 -6.80
N MET A 29 -22.14 -7.42 -7.35
CA MET A 29 -21.11 -6.50 -6.87
C MET A 29 -21.29 -5.10 -7.46
N LEU A 30 -22.00 -4.94 -8.58
CA LEU A 30 -22.34 -3.64 -9.17
C LEU A 30 -23.49 -3.01 -8.39
N GLY A 31 -23.16 -2.40 -7.24
CA GLY A 31 -24.10 -1.65 -6.41
C GLY A 31 -23.67 -0.19 -6.22
N GLY A 32 -24.62 0.65 -5.83
CA GLY A 32 -24.40 2.09 -5.68
C GLY A 32 -24.41 2.86 -7.00
N ASP A 33 -24.32 4.18 -6.91
CA ASP A 33 -24.21 5.06 -8.08
C ASP A 33 -22.90 4.75 -8.83
N PRO A 34 -22.95 4.43 -10.13
CA PRO A 34 -21.76 4.18 -10.91
C PRO A 34 -20.83 5.37 -10.95
N GLU A 35 -21.29 6.63 -10.86
CA GLU A 35 -20.45 7.82 -10.99
C GLU A 35 -19.90 8.36 -9.67
N GLU A 36 -20.37 7.84 -8.53
CA GLU A 36 -19.96 8.34 -7.22
C GLU A 36 -18.67 7.65 -6.75
N PRO A 37 -17.57 8.39 -6.51
CA PRO A 37 -16.30 7.80 -6.07
C PRO A 37 -16.40 7.09 -4.72
N ASP A 38 -15.70 5.96 -4.59
CA ASP A 38 -15.57 5.29 -3.30
C ASP A 38 -14.84 6.19 -2.29
N ARG A 39 -15.26 6.12 -1.02
CA ARG A 39 -14.69 6.95 0.06
C ARG A 39 -13.72 6.15 0.91
N ILE A 40 -12.62 6.79 1.29
CA ILE A 40 -11.66 6.27 2.26
C ILE A 40 -12.36 6.29 3.64
N GLY A 41 -12.78 5.12 4.10
CA GLY A 41 -13.34 4.94 5.44
C GLY A 41 -12.25 4.80 6.50
N PRO A 42 -12.64 4.69 7.79
CA PRO A 42 -11.69 4.52 8.89
C PRO A 42 -10.79 3.29 8.74
N ALA A 43 -11.32 2.19 8.20
CA ALA A 43 -10.57 0.96 7.99
C ALA A 43 -9.51 1.11 6.89
N GLU A 44 -9.88 1.74 5.77
CA GLU A 44 -8.97 2.02 4.66
C GLU A 44 -7.89 3.02 5.09
N ALA A 45 -8.27 4.07 5.81
CA ALA A 45 -7.33 5.07 6.32
C ALA A 45 -6.30 4.42 7.26
N ALA A 46 -6.76 3.67 8.27
CA ALA A 46 -5.88 2.97 9.20
C ALA A 46 -4.95 2.00 8.48
N PHE A 47 -5.47 1.25 7.49
CA PHE A 47 -4.67 0.32 6.70
C PHE A 47 -3.59 1.02 5.88
N ILE A 48 -3.95 2.07 5.14
CA ILE A 48 -3.03 2.82 4.28
C ILE A 48 -1.93 3.48 5.11
N THR A 49 -2.30 4.16 6.21
CA THR A 49 -1.34 4.84 7.10
C THR A 49 -0.38 3.86 7.75
N ALA A 50 -0.79 2.61 8.02
CA ALA A 50 0.09 1.59 8.59
C ALA A 50 1.05 0.94 7.58
N ARG A 51 1.13 1.40 6.32
CA ARG A 51 2.05 0.85 5.32
C ARG A 51 3.35 1.64 5.24
N ASP A 52 4.46 0.89 5.16
CA ASP A 52 5.80 1.37 4.84
C ASP A 52 6.08 1.35 3.31
N GLY A 53 5.10 0.92 2.52
CA GLY A 53 5.16 1.06 1.08
C GLY A 53 3.96 0.50 0.34
N PHE A 54 3.94 0.76 -0.96
CA PHE A 54 2.92 0.33 -1.88
C PHE A 54 3.47 0.26 -3.31
N TYR A 55 2.74 -0.42 -4.20
CA TYR A 55 3.03 -0.38 -5.62
C TYR A 55 2.13 0.62 -6.32
N LEU A 56 2.68 1.42 -7.22
CA LEU A 56 1.96 2.36 -8.05
C LEU A 56 2.11 1.96 -9.51
N ALA A 57 0.98 1.81 -10.19
CA ALA A 57 0.91 1.63 -11.63
C ALA A 57 0.49 2.92 -12.33
N SER A 58 1.09 3.18 -13.48
CA SER A 58 0.75 4.26 -14.42
C SER A 58 0.91 3.74 -15.85
N THR A 59 0.41 4.48 -16.83
CA THR A 59 0.49 4.09 -18.25
C THR A 59 1.39 5.03 -19.00
N SER A 60 2.34 4.51 -19.78
CA SER A 60 3.17 5.35 -20.64
C SER A 60 2.35 5.97 -21.78
N ALA A 61 2.88 7.02 -22.40
CA ALA A 61 2.23 7.65 -23.56
C ALA A 61 1.99 6.67 -24.73
N ASP A 62 2.81 5.63 -24.84
CA ASP A 62 2.68 4.57 -25.86
C ASP A 62 1.78 3.40 -25.40
N GLY A 63 1.10 3.54 -24.25
CA GLY A 63 0.15 2.55 -23.74
C GLY A 63 0.75 1.40 -22.93
N TRP A 64 2.05 1.40 -22.65
CA TRP A 64 2.67 0.36 -21.82
C TRP A 64 2.33 0.55 -20.34
N PRO A 65 1.88 -0.51 -19.63
CA PRO A 65 1.73 -0.45 -18.19
C PRO A 65 3.12 -0.39 -17.53
N TYR A 66 3.27 0.52 -16.57
CA TYR A 66 4.47 0.69 -15.76
C TYR A 66 4.11 0.56 -14.28
N VAL A 67 4.89 -0.20 -13.51
CA VAL A 67 4.70 -0.38 -12.07
C VAL A 67 6.00 -0.08 -11.34
N GLN A 68 5.90 0.63 -10.22
CA GLN A 68 7.02 0.91 -9.33
C GLN A 68 6.61 0.80 -7.86
N TYR A 69 7.54 0.31 -7.03
CA TYR A 69 7.40 0.35 -5.58
C TYR A 69 7.73 1.74 -5.02
N ARG A 70 6.87 2.25 -4.14
CA ARG A 70 7.06 3.49 -3.38
C ARG A 70 7.15 3.12 -1.91
N GLY A 71 8.27 3.45 -1.27
CA GLY A 71 8.53 3.14 0.12
C GLY A 71 8.79 4.38 0.95
N GLY A 72 8.49 4.29 2.23
CA GLY A 72 8.70 5.31 3.24
C GLY A 72 8.44 4.74 4.64
N PRO A 73 8.66 5.50 5.72
CA PRO A 73 8.23 5.05 7.04
C PRO A 73 6.70 4.88 7.10
N PRO A 74 6.16 4.02 7.98
CA PRO A 74 4.72 4.01 8.26
C PRO A 74 4.18 5.43 8.51
N GLY A 75 3.08 5.78 7.85
CA GLY A 75 2.47 7.11 7.89
C GLY A 75 2.91 8.07 6.78
N PHE A 76 3.87 7.69 5.92
CA PHE A 76 4.34 8.57 4.84
C PHE A 76 3.27 8.85 3.77
N VAL A 77 2.26 7.97 3.66
CA VAL A 77 1.04 8.24 2.89
C VAL A 77 0.00 8.84 3.82
N HIS A 78 -0.32 10.10 3.59
CA HIS A 78 -1.28 10.88 4.34
C HIS A 78 -2.66 10.74 3.72
N VAL A 79 -3.66 10.45 4.54
CA VAL A 79 -5.07 10.55 4.19
C VAL A 79 -5.51 11.98 4.49
N LEU A 80 -5.69 12.80 3.46
CA LEU A 80 -6.04 14.21 3.63
C LEU A 80 -7.53 14.40 3.97
N ASP A 81 -8.38 13.58 3.34
CA ASP A 81 -9.82 13.53 3.52
C ASP A 81 -10.38 12.20 3.00
N ALA A 82 -11.72 12.06 2.96
CA ALA A 82 -12.40 10.85 2.54
C ALA A 82 -12.25 10.50 1.05
N GLY A 83 -11.57 11.30 0.23
CA GLY A 83 -11.33 11.02 -1.18
C GLY A 83 -9.90 11.32 -1.65
N THR A 84 -9.01 11.76 -0.77
CA THR A 84 -7.69 12.27 -1.16
C THR A 84 -6.58 11.67 -0.31
N LEU A 85 -5.58 11.09 -0.98
CA LEU A 85 -4.30 10.71 -0.40
C LEU A 85 -3.22 11.66 -0.88
N ALA A 86 -2.16 11.82 -0.11
CA ALA A 86 -0.95 12.47 -0.59
C ALA A 86 0.31 11.88 0.05
N TYR A 87 1.42 11.94 -0.66
CA TYR A 87 2.73 11.61 -0.10
C TYR A 87 3.81 12.52 -0.69
N LEU A 88 4.89 12.70 0.06
CA LEU A 88 6.04 13.47 -0.36
C LEU A 88 6.97 12.58 -1.20
N GLU A 89 7.31 13.01 -2.41
CA GLU A 89 8.38 12.39 -3.17
C GLU A 89 9.71 13.08 -2.85
N VAL A 90 10.65 12.28 -2.35
CA VAL A 90 12.04 12.68 -2.18
C VAL A 90 12.86 12.35 -3.42
N ARG A 91 13.91 13.13 -3.64
CA ARG A 91 14.80 13.00 -4.79
C ARG A 91 15.46 11.63 -4.83
N GLY A 92 15.02 10.80 -5.76
CA GLY A 92 15.52 9.44 -5.99
C GLY A 92 16.48 9.35 -7.18
N ASN A 93 16.34 8.25 -7.94
CA ASN A 93 17.15 7.93 -9.13
C ASN A 93 16.87 8.81 -10.37
N ARG A 94 15.93 9.75 -10.27
CA ARG A 94 15.57 10.73 -11.30
C ARG A 94 15.08 10.14 -12.63
N GLN A 95 14.48 8.95 -12.61
CA GLN A 95 13.86 8.41 -13.82
C GLN A 95 12.57 9.15 -14.21
N TYR A 96 11.85 9.71 -13.23
CA TYR A 96 10.62 10.49 -13.42
C TYR A 96 9.55 9.84 -14.30
N ILE A 97 9.53 8.49 -14.40
CA ILE A 97 8.64 7.78 -15.32
C ILE A 97 7.18 8.03 -14.97
N THR A 98 6.78 7.79 -13.71
CA THR A 98 5.41 8.10 -13.25
C THR A 98 5.06 9.56 -13.49
N THR A 99 5.90 10.50 -13.04
CA THR A 99 5.68 11.95 -13.22
C THR A 99 5.52 12.35 -14.69
N GLY A 100 6.29 11.73 -15.59
CA GLY A 100 6.16 11.91 -17.04
C GLY A 100 4.86 11.34 -17.59
N ASN A 101 4.50 10.11 -17.20
CA ASN A 101 3.27 9.43 -17.61
C ASN A 101 2.02 10.23 -17.23
N LEU A 102 1.99 10.81 -16.02
CA LEU A 102 0.88 11.62 -15.51
C LEU A 102 0.59 12.87 -16.36
N ARG A 103 1.50 13.30 -17.24
CA ARG A 103 1.23 14.40 -18.18
C ARG A 103 0.25 14.03 -19.29
N GLY A 104 0.22 12.74 -19.67
CA GLY A 104 -0.65 12.23 -20.73
C GLY A 104 -1.90 11.53 -20.20
N ASP A 105 -1.75 10.77 -19.10
CA ASP A 105 -2.84 10.04 -18.45
C ASP A 105 -2.64 10.09 -16.94
N ASP A 106 -3.56 10.76 -16.24
CA ASP A 106 -3.52 10.94 -14.79
C ASP A 106 -4.04 9.71 -14.02
N ARG A 107 -4.56 8.69 -14.72
CA ARG A 107 -5.10 7.48 -14.09
C ARG A 107 -3.97 6.60 -13.55
N VAL A 108 -4.10 6.20 -12.29
CA VAL A 108 -3.18 5.31 -11.59
C VAL A 108 -3.91 4.19 -10.87
N SER A 109 -3.18 3.11 -10.60
CA SER A 109 -3.63 2.04 -9.71
C SER A 109 -2.60 1.87 -8.60
N LEU A 110 -3.04 2.02 -7.35
CA LEU A 110 -2.21 1.76 -6.18
C LEU A 110 -2.58 0.41 -5.58
N PHE A 111 -1.56 -0.26 -5.06
CA PHE A 111 -1.68 -1.59 -4.48
C PHE A 111 -0.93 -1.65 -3.16
N PHE A 112 -1.69 -1.61 -2.07
CA PHE A 112 -1.20 -1.67 -0.70
C PHE A 112 -1.26 -3.12 -0.19
N MET A 113 -0.17 -3.59 0.43
CA MET A 113 -0.03 -4.96 0.89
C MET A 113 0.24 -5.05 2.39
N ASP A 114 -0.43 -6.00 3.04
CA ASP A 114 -0.05 -6.57 4.32
C ASP A 114 0.32 -8.03 4.09
N TYR A 115 1.61 -8.36 4.12
CA TYR A 115 2.00 -9.75 3.94
C TYR A 115 1.71 -10.58 5.18
N ALA A 116 2.01 -10.07 6.38
CA ALA A 116 1.80 -10.77 7.65
C ALA A 116 0.33 -11.16 7.85
N HIS A 117 -0.59 -10.21 7.64
CA HIS A 117 -2.03 -10.42 7.80
C HIS A 117 -2.72 -10.90 6.53
N ARG A 118 -2.01 -10.97 5.39
CA ARG A 118 -2.54 -11.38 4.07
C ARG A 118 -3.68 -10.50 3.58
N ILE A 119 -3.59 -9.20 3.85
CA ILE A 119 -4.59 -8.21 3.47
C ILE A 119 -4.05 -7.39 2.30
N ARG A 120 -4.91 -7.06 1.33
CA ARG A 120 -4.55 -6.17 0.23
C ARG A 120 -5.66 -5.21 -0.10
N LEU A 121 -5.31 -3.96 -0.35
CA LEU A 121 -6.21 -2.91 -0.80
C LEU A 121 -5.75 -2.42 -2.16
N LYS A 122 -6.66 -2.45 -3.14
CA LYS A 122 -6.47 -1.85 -4.46
C LYS A 122 -7.18 -0.51 -4.49
N VAL A 123 -6.53 0.48 -5.08
CA VAL A 123 -7.09 1.83 -5.26
C VAL A 123 -6.95 2.21 -6.72
N MET A 124 -8.06 2.50 -7.39
CA MET A 124 -8.05 3.22 -8.67
C MET A 124 -8.22 4.70 -8.38
N ALA A 125 -7.39 5.54 -8.99
CA ALA A 125 -7.34 6.95 -8.65
C ALA A 125 -6.82 7.80 -9.82
N ARG A 126 -6.92 9.12 -9.66
CA ARG A 126 -6.23 10.12 -10.47
C ARG A 126 -5.11 10.74 -9.66
N ALA A 127 -3.92 10.86 -10.24
CA ALA A 127 -2.75 11.40 -9.55
C ALA A 127 -2.21 12.64 -10.25
N GLU A 128 -1.74 13.59 -9.45
CA GLU A 128 -1.06 14.80 -9.90
C GLU A 128 0.25 14.97 -9.12
N ALA A 129 1.32 15.26 -9.86
CA ALA A 129 2.60 15.66 -9.28
C ALA A 129 2.67 17.19 -9.18
N LEU A 130 2.80 17.70 -7.96
CA LEU A 130 2.87 19.12 -7.65
C LEU A 130 4.26 19.49 -7.14
N ASP A 131 4.83 20.57 -7.66
CA ASP A 131 6.05 21.13 -7.05
C ASP A 131 5.76 21.58 -5.61
N THR A 132 6.70 21.31 -4.69
CA THR A 132 6.57 21.67 -3.26
C THR A 132 6.26 23.16 -3.03
N SER A 133 6.73 24.05 -3.91
CA SER A 133 6.45 25.49 -3.85
C SER A 133 4.99 25.85 -4.14
N ARG A 134 4.22 24.98 -4.81
CA ARG A 134 2.81 25.24 -5.14
C ARG A 134 1.85 24.96 -3.99
N ALA A 135 2.29 24.17 -3.00
CA ALA A 135 1.51 23.85 -1.81
C ALA A 135 2.44 23.67 -0.59
N PRO A 136 3.09 24.75 -0.12
CA PRO A 136 4.13 24.66 0.92
C PRO A 136 3.59 24.09 2.25
N GLU A 137 2.38 24.50 2.67
CA GLU A 137 1.74 24.00 3.89
C GLU A 137 1.48 22.48 3.84
N LEU A 138 1.07 21.98 2.67
CA LEU A 138 0.91 20.54 2.47
C LEU A 138 2.28 19.86 2.49
N GLY A 139 3.28 20.45 1.82
CA GLY A 139 4.66 19.94 1.84
C GLY A 139 5.23 19.79 3.25
N GLU A 140 5.03 20.78 4.11
CA GLU A 140 5.44 20.74 5.52
C GLU A 140 4.71 19.64 6.29
N ARG A 141 3.38 19.54 6.13
CA ARG A 141 2.59 18.44 6.72
C ARG A 141 3.09 17.06 6.30
N LEU A 142 3.37 16.87 5.01
CA LEU A 142 3.83 15.58 4.50
C LEU A 142 5.25 15.26 4.98
N ALA A 143 6.08 16.28 5.19
CA ALA A 143 7.46 16.16 5.68
C ALA A 143 7.57 15.85 7.19
N ASP A 144 6.52 16.09 7.97
CA ASP A 144 6.47 15.79 9.42
C ASP A 144 6.74 14.30 9.71
N VAL A 145 6.30 13.42 8.79
CA VAL A 145 6.67 12.02 8.82
C VAL A 145 8.04 11.87 8.18
N ARG A 146 9.03 11.43 8.98
CA ARG A 146 10.46 11.35 8.65
C ARG A 146 10.74 10.59 7.34
N THR A 147 10.69 11.30 6.22
CA THR A 147 11.05 10.76 4.91
C THR A 147 12.48 11.20 4.62
N ASP A 148 13.43 10.27 4.77
CA ASP A 148 14.84 10.59 4.51
C ASP A 148 15.03 11.05 3.05
N GLY A 149 15.83 12.09 2.84
CA GLY A 149 16.15 12.62 1.52
C GLY A 149 15.67 14.05 1.31
N ARG A 150 15.93 14.59 0.12
CA ARG A 150 15.54 15.96 -0.25
C ARG A 150 14.14 15.94 -0.87
N PRO A 151 13.13 16.61 -0.29
CA PRO A 151 11.82 16.79 -0.91
C PRO A 151 11.94 17.35 -2.33
N GLU A 152 11.21 16.78 -3.27
CA GLU A 152 11.25 17.17 -4.69
C GLU A 152 9.87 17.58 -5.21
N GLN A 153 8.83 16.80 -4.89
CA GLN A 153 7.45 17.08 -5.30
C GLN A 153 6.47 16.40 -4.35
N LEU A 154 5.20 16.81 -4.42
CA LEU A 154 4.07 16.21 -3.73
C LEU A 154 3.31 15.37 -4.75
N MET A 155 2.93 14.14 -4.38
CA MET A 155 1.98 13.37 -5.17
C MET A 155 0.62 13.48 -4.49
N VAL A 156 -0.37 14.04 -5.19
CA VAL A 156 -1.76 14.13 -4.73
C VAL A 156 -2.59 13.12 -5.51
N ILE A 157 -3.35 12.29 -4.80
CA ILE A 157 -4.08 11.15 -5.36
C ILE A 157 -5.55 11.28 -4.98
N ARG A 158 -6.40 11.47 -5.97
CA ARG A 158 -7.86 11.52 -5.82
C ARG A 158 -8.44 10.14 -6.08
N VAL A 159 -8.98 9.52 -5.05
CA VAL A 159 -9.54 8.17 -5.09
C VAL A 159 -10.81 8.14 -5.93
N GLU A 160 -10.89 7.17 -6.83
CA GLU A 160 -12.08 6.87 -7.62
C GLU A 160 -12.74 5.59 -7.11
N GLY A 161 -11.96 4.52 -6.89
CA GLY A 161 -12.49 3.23 -6.47
C GLY A 161 -11.58 2.49 -5.50
N LEU A 162 -12.18 1.76 -4.56
CA LEU A 162 -11.49 0.97 -3.54
C LEU A 162 -11.96 -0.48 -3.57
N ALA A 163 -11.02 -1.43 -3.45
CA ALA A 163 -11.38 -2.85 -3.36
C ALA A 163 -10.43 -3.66 -2.48
N TRP A 164 -11.01 -4.22 -1.42
CA TRP A 164 -10.41 -5.31 -0.65
C TRP A 164 -10.53 -6.62 -1.43
N ASN A 165 -9.47 -7.43 -1.43
CA ASN A 165 -9.52 -8.77 -2.04
C ASN A 165 -9.35 -9.89 -1.01
N CYS A 166 -9.71 -11.10 -1.43
CA CYS A 166 -9.54 -12.34 -0.68
C CYS A 166 -8.06 -12.62 -0.31
N SER A 167 -7.81 -12.99 0.94
CA SER A 167 -6.50 -13.30 1.52
C SER A 167 -5.87 -14.63 1.03
N LYS A 168 -6.60 -15.40 0.23
CA LYS A 168 -6.14 -16.69 -0.31
C LYS A 168 -4.84 -16.51 -1.10
N HIS A 169 -3.94 -17.49 -0.96
CA HIS A 169 -2.66 -17.61 -1.66
C HIS A 169 -1.64 -16.49 -1.43
N ILE A 170 -1.83 -15.62 -0.44
CA ILE A 170 -0.75 -14.73 0.01
C ILE A 170 0.10 -15.49 1.02
N THR A 171 1.36 -15.73 0.69
CA THR A 171 2.35 -16.27 1.63
C THR A 171 2.69 -15.18 2.65
N PRO A 172 2.54 -15.44 3.96
CA PRO A 172 2.97 -14.50 4.98
C PRO A 172 4.46 -14.17 4.86
N ARG A 173 4.78 -12.88 5.03
CA ARG A 173 6.14 -12.37 5.18
C ARG A 173 6.12 -11.39 6.33
N PHE A 174 7.18 -11.41 7.11
CA PHE A 174 7.36 -10.59 8.29
C PHE A 174 8.62 -9.76 8.11
N SER A 175 8.56 -8.51 8.54
CA SER A 175 9.72 -7.65 8.67
C SER A 175 10.65 -8.16 9.77
N GLU A 176 11.89 -7.70 9.76
CA GLU A 176 12.86 -8.00 10.83
C GLU A 176 12.33 -7.54 12.19
N ALA A 177 11.74 -6.34 12.27
CA ALA A 177 11.16 -5.81 13.50
C ALA A 177 10.02 -6.69 14.06
N GLU A 178 9.11 -7.16 13.20
CA GLU A 178 8.04 -8.08 13.62
C GLU A 178 8.59 -9.44 14.09
N LEU A 179 9.65 -9.93 13.44
CA LEU A 179 10.30 -11.17 13.85
C LEU A 179 11.05 -11.00 15.19
N GLU A 180 11.74 -9.88 15.39
CA GLU A 180 12.45 -9.57 16.63
C GLU A 180 11.49 -9.57 17.83
N GLU A 181 10.31 -8.95 17.70
CA GLU A 181 9.29 -8.91 18.75
C GLU A 181 8.87 -10.33 19.18
N VAL A 182 8.66 -11.22 18.20
CA VAL A 182 8.25 -12.61 18.45
C VAL A 182 9.40 -13.47 18.97
N LEU A 183 10.62 -13.23 18.51
CA LEU A 183 11.79 -14.03 18.84
C LEU A 183 12.44 -13.64 20.17
N LEU A 184 12.27 -12.40 20.65
CA LEU A 184 12.90 -11.91 21.86
C LEU A 184 12.60 -12.77 23.11
N PRO A 185 11.35 -13.17 23.41
CA PRO A 185 11.07 -14.05 24.55
C PRO A 185 11.73 -15.42 24.42
N VAL A 186 11.84 -15.95 23.19
CA VAL A 186 12.49 -17.23 22.90
C VAL A 186 14.00 -17.12 23.15
N GLN A 187 14.63 -16.04 22.69
CA GLN A 187 16.05 -15.76 22.92
C GLN A 187 16.36 -15.66 24.41
N GLN A 188 15.56 -14.90 25.16
CA GLN A 188 15.69 -14.77 26.63
C GLN A 188 15.57 -16.13 27.33
N ARG A 189 14.64 -16.99 26.87
CA ARG A 189 14.49 -18.34 27.44
C ARG A 189 15.70 -19.23 27.13
N ILE A 190 16.25 -19.15 25.92
CA ILE A 190 17.45 -19.90 25.53
C ILE A 190 18.65 -19.47 26.38
N GLU A 191 18.83 -18.17 26.61
CA GLU A 191 19.90 -17.65 27.46
C GLU A 191 19.77 -18.14 28.90
N ALA A 192 18.58 -18.03 29.50
CA ALA A 192 18.32 -18.51 30.85
C ALA A 192 18.59 -20.02 31.00
N LEU A 193 18.14 -20.82 30.01
CA LEU A 193 18.40 -22.27 29.99
C LEU A 193 19.89 -22.60 29.78
N THR A 194 20.62 -21.76 29.05
CA THR A 194 22.06 -21.94 28.83
C THR A 194 22.82 -21.72 30.14
N VAL A 195 22.52 -20.63 30.85
CA VAL A 195 23.10 -20.33 32.17
C VAL A 195 22.78 -21.43 33.19
N GLU A 196 21.53 -21.89 33.24
CA GLU A 196 21.12 -22.98 34.13
C GLU A 196 21.88 -24.28 33.82
N ASN A 197 21.98 -24.66 32.55
CA ASN A 197 22.71 -25.86 32.14
C ASN A 197 24.20 -25.78 32.48
N GLU A 198 24.83 -24.63 32.30
CA GLU A 198 26.23 -24.43 32.69
C GLU A 198 26.44 -24.61 34.20
N ALA A 199 25.54 -24.05 35.01
CA ALA A 199 25.56 -24.21 36.46
C ALA A 199 25.35 -25.67 36.89
N LEU A 200 24.40 -26.37 36.27
CA LEU A 200 24.15 -27.80 36.54
C LEU A 200 25.33 -28.67 36.13
N ARG A 201 25.94 -28.40 34.96
CA ARG A 201 27.14 -29.11 34.49
C ARG A 201 28.34 -28.89 35.39
N ALA A 202 28.53 -27.69 35.95
CA ALA A 202 29.57 -27.44 36.93
C ALA A 202 29.38 -28.29 38.19
N LYS A 203 28.16 -28.31 38.76
CA LYS A 203 27.83 -29.14 39.94
C LYS A 203 28.04 -30.64 39.72
N LEU A 204 27.85 -31.13 38.50
CA LEU A 204 28.09 -32.53 38.15
C LEU A 204 29.58 -32.86 38.01
N ARG A 205 30.43 -31.90 37.62
CA ARG A 205 31.88 -32.09 37.54
C ARG A 205 32.56 -32.07 38.90
N ASP A 206 31.98 -31.38 39.87
CA ASP A 206 32.49 -31.27 41.24
C ASP A 206 32.05 -32.44 42.16
N ARG A 207 31.37 -33.45 41.60
CA ARG A 207 30.94 -34.68 42.27
C ARG A 207 31.81 -35.86 41.85
#